data_AF-A0A2T3AJ74-F1
#
_entry.id   AF-A0A2T3AJ74-F1
#
_cell.length_a   1.000
_cell.length_b   1.000
_cell.length_c   1.000
_cell.angle_alpha   90.00
_cell.angle_beta   90.00
_cell.angle_gamma   90.00
#
_symmetry.space_group_name_H-M   'P 1'
#
loop_
_entity.id
_entity.type
_entity.pdbx_description
1 polymer ?
#
loop_
_entity_poly.entity_id
_entity_poly.type
_entity_poly.pdbx_seq_one_letter_code
_entity_poly.pdbx_strand_id
1 'polypeptide(L)'
;MSWQAYVDTSLVGTGHVDKAAIISIAGDSAWATSAGYTISAEEMKNISGIVSGNQAAVDKAFAEGLYVAGERYVLTKNDEGSVYARKGREGLVISKSKQAILIGHHGEAGVAGNATQVVESLKDYLVGLNY
;
A
#
# COMPACT_ATOMS: atom_id res chain seq x y z
N MET A 1 15.03 -7.55 11.62
CA MET A 1 13.78 -8.20 11.17
C MET A 1 13.80 -8.28 9.65
N SER A 2 13.28 -9.34 9.05
CA SER A 2 13.13 -9.45 7.60
C SER A 2 11.91 -8.67 7.11
N TRP A 3 11.90 -8.27 5.84
CA TRP A 3 10.72 -7.63 5.21
C TRP A 3 9.46 -8.49 5.31
N GLN A 4 9.62 -9.81 5.18
CA GLN A 4 8.52 -10.76 5.32
C GLN A 4 7.92 -10.74 6.73
N ALA A 5 8.74 -10.58 7.78
CA ALA A 5 8.22 -10.50 9.15
C ALA A 5 7.37 -9.23 9.39
N TYR A 6 7.67 -8.11 8.72
CA TYR A 6 6.83 -6.93 8.78
C TYR A 6 5.47 -7.16 8.12
N VAL A 7 5.44 -7.85 6.97
CA VAL A 7 4.18 -8.21 6.30
C VAL A 7 3.36 -9.18 7.15
N ASP A 8 3.96 -10.28 7.60
CA ASP A 8 3.23 -11.36 8.25
C ASP A 8 2.81 -11.00 9.68
N THR A 9 3.66 -10.32 10.45
CA THR A 9 3.41 -10.04 11.86
C THR A 9 2.89 -8.62 12.09
N SER A 10 3.53 -7.62 11.49
CA SER A 10 3.23 -6.21 11.77
C SER A 10 2.06 -5.66 10.95
N LEU A 11 1.72 -6.29 9.82
CA LEU A 11 0.56 -5.92 9.00
C LEU A 11 -0.54 -6.98 9.14
N VAL A 12 -0.37 -8.15 8.53
CA VAL A 12 -1.40 -9.20 8.48
C VAL A 12 -1.72 -9.76 9.87
N GLY A 13 -0.69 -9.97 10.69
CA GLY A 13 -0.81 -10.49 12.05
C GLY A 13 -1.62 -9.61 13.01
N THR A 14 -1.89 -8.35 12.65
CA THR A 14 -2.77 -7.47 13.44
C THR A 14 -4.24 -7.82 13.32
N GLY A 15 -4.64 -8.55 12.27
CA GLY A 15 -6.04 -8.84 11.95
C GLY A 15 -6.84 -7.65 11.40
N HIS A 16 -6.21 -6.49 11.22
CA HIS A 16 -6.84 -5.30 10.61
C HIS A 16 -6.58 -5.19 9.11
N VAL A 17 -5.56 -5.90 8.62
CA VAL A 17 -5.14 -6.00 7.22
C VAL A 17 -5.12 -7.50 6.89
N ASP A 18 -5.74 -7.91 5.80
CA ASP A 18 -5.81 -9.32 5.39
C ASP A 18 -4.75 -9.67 4.33
N LYS A 19 -4.36 -8.70 3.51
CA LYS A 19 -3.29 -8.81 2.51
C LYS A 19 -2.40 -7.58 2.58
N ALA A 20 -1.10 -7.80 2.49
CA ALA A 20 -0.12 -6.73 2.49
C ALA A 20 1.05 -7.01 1.56
N ALA A 21 1.73 -5.93 1.16
CA ALA A 21 2.98 -5.97 0.44
C ALA A 21 3.88 -4.80 0.83
N ILE A 22 5.18 -5.02 0.74
CA ILE A 22 6.20 -3.98 0.83
C ILE A 22 6.99 -4.02 -0.46
N ILE A 23 7.04 -2.88 -1.16
CA ILE A 23 7.75 -2.72 -2.43
C ILE A 23 8.78 -1.60 -2.32
N SER A 24 9.75 -1.59 -3.21
CA SER A 24 10.75 -0.51 -3.33
C SER A 24 10.07 0.82 -3.70
N ILE A 25 10.60 1.94 -3.21
CA ILE A 25 10.15 3.29 -3.58
C ILE A 25 10.24 3.54 -5.09
N ALA A 26 11.16 2.88 -5.79
CA ALA A 26 11.29 2.96 -7.24
C ALA A 26 10.22 2.15 -8.01
N GLY A 27 9.42 1.33 -7.31
CA GLY A 27 8.40 0.47 -7.93
C GLY A 27 8.97 -0.61 -8.84
N ASP A 28 10.23 -1.01 -8.63
CA ASP A 28 10.97 -1.97 -9.46
C ASP A 28 10.97 -3.40 -8.88
N SER A 29 10.74 -3.54 -7.58
CA SER A 29 10.86 -4.80 -6.86
C SER A 29 9.92 -4.87 -5.67
N ALA A 30 9.34 -6.06 -5.45
CA ALA A 30 8.62 -6.39 -4.23
C ALA A 30 9.58 -7.02 -3.22
N TRP A 31 9.66 -6.45 -2.01
CA TRP A 31 10.54 -6.94 -0.95
C TRP A 31 9.86 -7.98 -0.07
N ALA A 32 8.55 -7.87 0.11
CA ALA A 32 7.75 -8.86 0.79
C ALA A 32 6.28 -8.76 0.37
N THR A 33 5.60 -9.90 0.37
CA THR A 33 4.17 -9.99 -0.01
C THR A 33 3.50 -11.05 0.82
N SER A 34 2.25 -10.81 1.20
CA SER A 34 1.38 -11.81 1.81
C SER A 34 1.01 -12.90 0.80
N ALA A 35 0.64 -14.08 1.29
CA ALA A 35 0.32 -15.23 0.44
C ALA A 35 -0.85 -14.91 -0.52
N GLY A 36 -0.64 -15.14 -1.82
CA GLY A 36 -1.65 -14.89 -2.85
C GLY A 36 -1.84 -13.41 -3.21
N TYR A 37 -0.97 -12.51 -2.73
CA TYR A 37 -1.03 -11.08 -3.03
C TYR A 37 0.19 -10.64 -3.85
N THR A 38 0.15 -10.92 -5.15
CA THR A 38 1.23 -10.58 -6.08
C THR A 38 0.90 -9.31 -6.84
N ILE A 39 1.77 -8.31 -6.76
CA ILE A 39 1.63 -7.03 -7.46
C ILE A 39 2.51 -7.07 -8.71
N SER A 40 1.95 -6.71 -9.86
CA SER A 40 2.70 -6.73 -11.12
C SER A 40 3.73 -5.59 -11.19
N ALA A 41 4.74 -5.72 -12.04
CA ALA A 41 5.74 -4.67 -12.23
C ALA A 41 5.13 -3.36 -12.74
N GLU A 42 4.07 -3.43 -13.55
CA GLU A 42 3.36 -2.24 -14.03
C GLU A 42 2.59 -1.55 -12.90
N GLU A 43 1.92 -2.34 -12.05
CA GLU A 43 1.21 -1.83 -10.87
C GLU A 43 2.19 -1.18 -9.89
N MET A 44 3.34 -1.81 -9.61
CA MET A 44 4.36 -1.24 -8.72
C MET A 44 4.87 0.12 -9.21
N LYS A 45 5.14 0.26 -10.51
CA LYS A 45 5.56 1.55 -11.10
C LYS A 45 4.46 2.61 -11.01
N ASN A 46 3.21 2.23 -11.27
CA ASN A 46 2.09 3.15 -11.15
C ASN A 46 1.94 3.64 -9.70
N ILE A 47 1.99 2.72 -8.73
CA ILE A 47 1.92 3.05 -7.30
C ILE A 47 3.07 3.98 -6.91
N SER A 48 4.31 3.65 -7.28
CA SER A 48 5.48 4.49 -7.05
C SER A 48 5.31 5.91 -7.61
N GLY A 49 4.79 6.05 -8.83
CA GLY A 49 4.51 7.35 -9.44
C GLY A 49 3.49 8.18 -8.64
N ILE A 50 2.40 7.54 -8.18
CA ILE A 50 1.34 8.20 -7.41
C ILE A 50 1.87 8.67 -6.06
N VAL A 51 2.53 7.79 -5.30
CA VAL A 51 3.03 8.15 -3.95
C VAL A 51 4.18 9.16 -4.03
N SER A 52 4.94 9.18 -5.12
CA SER A 52 5.98 10.17 -5.38
C SER A 52 5.43 11.58 -5.68
N GLY A 53 4.11 11.73 -5.82
CA GLY A 53 3.47 13.02 -6.10
C GLY A 53 3.49 13.42 -7.57
N ASN A 54 3.64 12.45 -8.49
CA ASN A 54 3.47 12.75 -9.91
C ASN A 54 1.99 13.04 -10.21
N GLN A 55 1.67 14.32 -10.40
CA GLN A 55 0.29 14.77 -10.61
C GLN A 55 -0.42 14.04 -11.75
N ALA A 56 0.27 13.76 -12.86
CA ALA A 56 -0.32 13.02 -13.97
C ALA A 56 -0.68 11.57 -13.60
N ALA A 57 0.14 10.92 -12.76
CA ALA A 57 -0.16 9.59 -12.25
C ALA A 57 -1.34 9.60 -11.27
N VAL A 58 -1.40 10.63 -10.41
CA VAL A 58 -2.50 10.84 -9.46
C VAL A 58 -3.82 11.08 -10.20
N ASP A 59 -3.84 12.00 -11.17
CA ASP A 59 -5.01 12.33 -11.97
C ASP A 59 -5.51 11.12 -12.75
N LYS A 60 -4.57 10.35 -13.33
CA LYS A 60 -4.89 9.09 -14.01
C LYS A 60 -5.49 8.07 -13.03
N ALA A 61 -4.97 7.96 -11.83
CA ALA A 61 -5.50 7.04 -10.82
C ALA A 61 -6.89 7.47 -10.31
N PHE A 62 -7.19 8.77 -10.27
CA PHE A 62 -8.54 9.27 -9.99
C PHE A 62 -9.52 9.01 -11.14
N ALA A 63 -9.07 9.13 -12.39
CA ALA A 63 -9.91 8.93 -13.58
C ALA A 63 -10.14 7.45 -13.92
N GLU A 64 -9.07 6.65 -13.96
CA GLU A 64 -9.08 5.25 -14.41
C GLU A 64 -9.11 4.24 -13.25
N GLY A 65 -8.88 4.69 -12.02
CA GLY A 65 -8.70 3.82 -10.85
C GLY A 65 -7.26 3.34 -10.70
N LEU A 66 -6.97 2.80 -9.51
CA LEU A 66 -5.70 2.19 -9.15
C LEU A 66 -5.81 0.67 -9.21
N TYR A 67 -4.92 0.02 -9.94
CA TYR A 67 -4.85 -1.45 -9.99
C TYR A 67 -3.80 -1.96 -9.02
N VAL A 68 -4.19 -2.90 -8.15
CA VAL A 68 -3.28 -3.60 -7.25
C VAL A 68 -3.67 -5.08 -7.22
N ALA A 69 -2.70 -5.96 -7.51
CA ALA A 69 -2.89 -7.40 -7.59
C ALA A 69 -4.01 -7.82 -8.55
N GLY A 70 -4.13 -7.12 -9.68
CA GLY A 70 -5.12 -7.38 -10.73
C GLY A 70 -6.52 -6.81 -10.44
N GLU A 71 -6.73 -6.16 -9.30
CA GLU A 71 -8.02 -5.58 -8.93
C GLU A 71 -8.02 -4.06 -8.98
N ARG A 72 -9.14 -3.49 -9.46
CA ARG A 72 -9.33 -2.04 -9.57
C ARG A 72 -9.92 -1.45 -8.29
N TYR A 73 -9.25 -0.44 -7.75
CA TYR A 73 -9.67 0.36 -6.61
C TYR A 73 -9.90 1.81 -7.05
N VAL A 74 -10.83 2.50 -6.39
CA VAL A 74 -11.10 3.93 -6.60
C VAL A 74 -10.33 4.73 -5.55
N LEU A 75 -9.47 5.64 -5.99
CA LEU A 75 -8.79 6.56 -5.07
C LEU A 75 -9.81 7.42 -4.34
N THR A 76 -9.68 7.52 -3.01
CA THR A 76 -10.54 8.35 -2.16
C THR A 76 -9.78 9.54 -1.60
N LYS A 77 -8.50 9.37 -1.30
CA LYS A 77 -7.64 10.41 -0.74
C LYS A 77 -6.20 10.19 -1.17
N ASN A 78 -5.50 11.28 -1.44
CA ASN A 78 -4.04 11.31 -1.61
C ASN A 78 -3.50 12.43 -0.72
N ASP A 79 -2.63 12.08 0.22
CA ASP A 79 -2.13 12.97 1.27
C ASP A 79 -0.62 12.77 1.42
N GLU A 80 0.17 13.68 0.85
CA GLU A 80 1.65 13.77 0.96
C GLU A 80 2.43 12.43 1.07
N GLY A 81 2.09 11.43 0.26
CA GLY A 81 2.76 10.13 0.25
C GLY A 81 1.95 8.96 0.79
N SER A 82 0.74 9.23 1.27
CA SER A 82 -0.24 8.24 1.67
C SER A 82 -1.47 8.33 0.76
N VAL A 83 -1.77 7.21 0.11
CA VAL A 83 -2.85 7.04 -0.84
C VAL A 83 -3.86 6.05 -0.26
N TYR A 84 -5.11 6.44 -0.30
CA TYR A 84 -6.23 5.65 0.17
C TYR A 84 -7.12 5.35 -1.02
N ALA A 85 -7.49 4.08 -1.18
CA ALA A 85 -8.38 3.62 -2.22
C ALA A 85 -9.39 2.62 -1.67
N ARG A 86 -10.49 2.41 -2.40
CA ARG A 86 -11.54 1.47 -2.00
C ARG A 86 -12.14 0.74 -3.18
N LYS A 87 -12.67 -0.45 -2.91
CA LYS A 87 -13.41 -1.27 -3.86
C LYS A 87 -14.65 -1.82 -3.15
N GLY A 88 -15.79 -1.17 -3.36
CA GLY A 88 -17.02 -1.51 -2.63
C GLY A 88 -16.85 -1.36 -1.11
N ARG A 89 -16.83 -2.49 -0.40
CA ARG A 89 -16.62 -2.57 1.06
C ARG A 89 -15.17 -2.88 1.46
N GLU A 90 -14.33 -3.21 0.49
CA GLU A 90 -12.90 -3.42 0.67
C GLU A 90 -12.16 -2.08 0.58
N GLY A 91 -11.02 -2.00 1.24
CA GLY A 91 -10.19 -0.80 1.20
C GLY A 91 -8.70 -1.12 1.14
N LEU A 92 -7.97 -0.12 0.66
CA LEU A 92 -6.56 -0.20 0.39
C LEU A 92 -5.88 1.06 0.93
N VAL A 93 -4.83 0.85 1.70
CA VAL A 93 -3.97 1.88 2.25
C VAL A 93 -2.59 1.67 1.67
N ILE A 94 -2.03 2.73 1.07
CA ILE A 94 -0.68 2.74 0.54
C ILE A 94 0.05 3.90 1.17
N SER A 95 1.20 3.66 1.79
CA SER A 95 1.98 4.74 2.40
C SER A 95 3.46 4.57 2.06
N LYS A 96 4.14 5.65 1.71
CA LYS A 96 5.59 5.62 1.42
C LYS A 96 6.43 5.97 2.65
N SER A 97 7.53 5.25 2.83
CA SER A 97 8.65 5.64 3.69
C SER A 97 9.73 6.35 2.84
N LYS A 98 11.00 6.36 3.28
CA LYS A 98 12.10 6.96 2.49
C LYS A 98 12.51 6.09 1.31
N GLN A 99 12.43 4.78 1.44
CA GLN A 99 12.94 3.79 0.49
C GLN A 99 11.93 2.67 0.18
N ALA A 100 10.84 2.55 0.92
CA ALA A 100 9.82 1.54 0.73
C ALA A 100 8.42 2.15 0.54
N ILE A 101 7.52 1.36 -0.03
CA ILE A 101 6.09 1.62 -0.12
C ILE A 101 5.39 0.44 0.53
N LEU A 102 4.54 0.76 1.51
CA LEU A 102 3.73 -0.20 2.23
C LEU A 102 2.34 -0.20 1.63
N ILE A 103 1.81 -1.39 1.41
CA ILE A 103 0.49 -1.60 0.83
C ILE A 103 -0.25 -2.54 1.79
N GLY A 104 -1.37 -2.08 2.33
CA GLY A 104 -2.26 -2.86 3.18
C GLY A 104 -3.68 -2.85 2.64
N HIS A 105 -4.22 -4.03 2.39
CA HIS A 105 -5.60 -4.25 2.02
C HIS A 105 -6.40 -4.70 3.25
N HIS A 106 -7.65 -4.28 3.34
CA HIS A 106 -8.59 -4.82 4.29
C HIS A 106 -9.86 -5.28 3.56
N GLY A 107 -10.36 -6.47 3.93
CA GLY A 107 -11.61 -7.02 3.42
C GLY A 107 -12.85 -6.28 3.93
N GLU A 108 -14.03 -6.80 3.55
CA GLU A 108 -15.33 -6.15 3.81
C GLU A 108 -15.73 -6.02 5.28
N ALA A 109 -15.18 -6.89 6.14
CA ALA A 109 -15.35 -6.84 7.59
C ALA A 109 -14.32 -5.93 8.27
N GLY A 110 -13.31 -5.47 7.52
CA GLY A 110 -12.25 -4.60 8.00
C GLY A 110 -12.71 -3.17 8.18
N VAL A 111 -12.13 -2.50 9.18
CA VAL A 111 -12.36 -1.06 9.43
C VAL A 111 -11.21 -0.28 8.80
N ALA A 112 -11.52 0.56 7.82
CA ALA A 112 -10.52 1.35 7.09
C ALA A 112 -9.60 2.15 8.02
N GLY A 113 -10.14 2.77 9.07
CA GLY A 113 -9.35 3.52 10.05
C GLY A 113 -8.28 2.67 10.76
N ASN A 114 -8.59 1.42 11.10
CA ASN A 114 -7.64 0.53 11.76
C ASN A 114 -6.56 0.06 10.79
N ALA A 115 -6.94 -0.28 9.55
CA ALA A 115 -5.98 -0.63 8.50
C ALA A 115 -5.01 0.54 8.23
N THR A 116 -5.54 1.77 8.14
CA THR A 116 -4.74 2.99 8.01
C THR A 116 -3.76 3.14 9.15
N GLN A 117 -4.24 3.03 10.39
CA GLN A 117 -3.39 3.20 11.56
C GLN A 117 -2.23 2.19 11.58
N VAL A 118 -2.49 0.92 11.23
CA VAL A 118 -1.46 -0.12 11.18
C VAL A 118 -0.39 0.18 10.12
N VAL A 119 -0.81 0.52 8.89
CA VAL A 119 0.13 0.82 7.79
C VAL A 119 0.94 2.08 8.08
N GLU A 120 0.29 3.14 8.55
CA GLU A 120 0.95 4.41 8.89
C GLU A 120 1.94 4.26 10.06
N SER A 121 1.57 3.49 11.09
CA SER A 121 2.47 3.25 12.23
C SER A 121 3.73 2.49 11.80
N LEU A 122 3.60 1.50 10.92
CA LEU A 122 4.75 0.77 10.39
C LEU A 122 5.59 1.66 9.46
N LYS A 123 4.95 2.51 8.64
CA LYS A 123 5.63 3.52 7.82
C LYS A 123 6.47 4.46 8.70
N ASP A 124 5.89 5.04 9.76
CA ASP A 124 6.60 5.94 10.67
C ASP A 124 7.80 5.24 11.35
N TYR A 125 7.63 3.98 11.73
CA TYR A 125 8.71 3.15 12.26
C TYR A 125 9.86 2.98 11.25
N LEU A 126 9.55 2.64 10.00
CA LEU A 126 10.56 2.49 8.94
C LEU A 126 11.27 3.81 8.64
N VAL A 127 10.54 4.93 8.58
CA VAL A 127 11.11 6.28 8.41
C VAL A 127 12.09 6.61 9.54
N GLY A 128 11.75 6.27 10.78
CA GLY A 128 12.63 6.43 11.95
C GLY A 128 13.92 5.61 11.86
N LEU A 129 13.88 4.47 11.16
CA LEU A 129 15.04 3.64 10.85
C LEU A 129 15.80 4.07 9.58
N ASN A 130 15.40 5.19 8.96
CA ASN A 130 15.91 5.69 7.68
C ASN A 130 15.64 4.78 6.46
N TYR A 131 14.61 3.93 6.55
CA TYR A 131 14.03 3.19 5.43
C TYR A 131 12.83 3.90 4.83
#